data_AF-A0A4Q0I322-F1
#
_entry.id   AF-A0A4Q0I322-F1
#
_cell.length_a   1.000
_cell.length_b   1.000
_cell.length_c   1.000
_cell.angle_alpha   90.00
_cell.angle_beta   90.00
_cell.angle_gamma   90.00
#
_symmetry.space_group_name_H-M   'P 1'
#
loop_
_entity.id
_entity.type
_entity.pdbx_description
1 polymer ?
#
loop_
_entity_poly.entity_id
_entity_poly.type
_entity_poly.pdbx_seq_one_letter_code
_entity_poly.pdbx_strand_id
1 'polypeptide(L)'
;MPRGVASVFSTLQNIDMFKQIEVLFNTKGIRLELPNANKVQVWTTEGEMLNIEKKELLQNTSDISDYLIQFWWPQMDDVAIKLTCQGYLCVCDIYLDGLDESQTKVILDLLIIMTLQRFEIVGFVIDREELVSELEWNRFFSNKEYLDSHYLELCGLKIFKKYELKEYKTEQLIDFKRDCVYVAIPNRERSTITLYLLC
;
A
#
# COMPACT_ATOMS: atom_id res chain seq x y z
N MET A 1 -4.34 0.17 -18.54
CA MET A 1 -3.78 -0.46 -17.34
C MET A 1 -3.53 0.62 -16.34
N PRO A 2 -3.81 0.37 -15.05
CA PRO A 2 -3.47 1.30 -14.01
C PRO A 2 -1.94 1.53 -14.00
N ARG A 3 -1.51 2.79 -14.14
CA ARG A 3 -0.13 3.28 -14.00
C ARG A 3 0.22 3.41 -12.53
N GLY A 4 1.04 2.48 -12.08
CA GLY A 4 1.72 2.55 -10.80
C GLY A 4 0.91 2.05 -9.62
N VAL A 5 1.61 1.46 -8.67
CA VAL A 5 1.03 0.77 -7.52
C VAL A 5 1.83 1.04 -6.26
N ALA A 6 1.12 1.15 -5.14
CA ALA A 6 1.70 1.02 -3.82
C ALA A 6 1.22 -0.29 -3.19
N SER A 7 2.14 -1.24 -3.01
CA SER A 7 1.84 -2.54 -2.43
C SER A 7 2.30 -2.59 -0.98
N VAL A 8 1.39 -2.93 -0.07
CA VAL A 8 1.70 -3.19 1.34
C VAL A 8 1.64 -4.69 1.57
N PHE A 9 2.61 -5.22 2.30
CA PHE A 9 2.73 -6.65 2.58
C PHE A 9 2.53 -6.88 4.06
N SER A 10 1.68 -7.84 4.44
CA SER A 10 1.35 -8.11 5.83
C SER A 10 1.12 -9.59 6.11
N THR A 11 1.31 -10.00 7.36
CA THR A 11 0.88 -11.31 7.89
C THR A 11 -0.55 -11.29 8.43
N LEU A 12 -1.27 -10.15 8.34
CA LEU A 12 -2.68 -10.04 8.70
C LEU A 12 -3.57 -10.80 7.72
N GLN A 13 -4.77 -11.18 8.18
CA GLN A 13 -5.84 -11.61 7.28
C GLN A 13 -6.33 -10.41 6.45
N ASN A 14 -6.84 -10.69 5.25
CA ASN A 14 -7.34 -9.68 4.31
C ASN A 14 -8.30 -8.66 4.94
N ILE A 15 -9.28 -9.10 5.72
CA ILE A 15 -10.25 -8.21 6.35
C ILE A 15 -9.62 -7.29 7.40
N ASP A 16 -8.63 -7.78 8.14
CA ASP A 16 -7.95 -6.99 9.15
C ASP A 16 -7.00 -5.99 8.49
N MET A 17 -6.31 -6.41 7.42
CA MET A 17 -5.50 -5.51 6.60
C MET A 17 -6.37 -4.39 5.98
N PHE A 18 -7.53 -4.74 5.42
CA PHE A 18 -8.50 -3.79 4.89
C PHE A 18 -8.93 -2.77 5.94
N LYS A 19 -9.30 -3.21 7.14
CA LYS A 19 -9.69 -2.31 8.24
C LYS A 19 -8.56 -1.36 8.64
N GLN A 20 -7.31 -1.83 8.66
CA GLN A 20 -6.17 -0.96 8.97
C GLN A 20 -5.97 0.11 7.89
N ILE A 21 -6.05 -0.26 6.61
CA ILE A 21 -5.98 0.68 5.49
C ILE A 21 -7.11 1.70 5.56
N GLU A 22 -8.35 1.24 5.77
CA GLU A 22 -9.51 2.11 5.91
C GLU A 22 -9.33 3.12 7.05
N VAL A 23 -8.88 2.69 8.23
CA VAL A 23 -8.63 3.57 9.37
C VAL A 23 -7.60 4.63 9.03
N LEU A 24 -6.50 4.25 8.38
CA LEU A 24 -5.44 5.18 7.97
C LEU A 24 -5.93 6.18 6.93
N PHE A 25 -6.61 5.71 5.90
CA PHE A 25 -7.20 6.53 4.84
C PHE A 25 -8.17 7.57 5.43
N ASN A 26 -9.00 7.15 6.38
CA ASN A 26 -9.93 8.02 7.09
C ASN A 26 -9.24 9.17 7.84
N THR A 27 -7.99 9.01 8.30
CA THR A 27 -7.24 10.11 8.95
C THR A 27 -6.89 11.25 8.01
N LYS A 28 -6.91 11.00 6.70
CA LYS A 28 -6.67 11.99 5.63
C LYS A 28 -7.94 12.37 4.87
N GLY A 29 -9.10 11.92 5.35
CA GLY A 29 -10.40 12.19 4.72
C GLY A 29 -10.64 11.38 3.45
N ILE A 30 -9.84 10.34 3.18
CA ILE A 30 -10.06 9.38 2.10
C ILE A 30 -11.12 8.39 2.59
N ARG A 31 -12.32 8.41 2.01
CA ARG A 31 -13.50 7.70 2.53
C ARG A 31 -13.86 6.49 1.68
N LEU A 32 -14.24 5.40 2.34
CA LEU A 32 -14.76 4.21 1.66
C LEU A 32 -16.19 4.41 1.13
N GLU A 33 -17.03 5.09 1.91
CA GLU A 33 -18.44 5.29 1.58
C GLU A 33 -18.62 6.43 0.59
N LEU A 34 -19.52 6.22 -0.36
CA LEU A 34 -19.93 7.22 -1.34
C LEU A 34 -20.50 8.46 -0.63
N PRO A 35 -20.23 9.68 -1.14
CA PRO A 35 -20.93 10.86 -0.68
C PRO A 35 -22.44 10.68 -0.85
N ASN A 36 -23.22 10.79 0.22
CA ASN A 36 -24.69 10.75 0.24
C ASN A 36 -25.35 9.39 -0.04
N ALA A 37 -24.59 8.30 -0.12
CA ALA A 37 -25.11 6.94 -0.12
C ALA A 37 -24.26 6.17 0.87
N ASN A 38 -24.85 5.59 1.93
CA ASN A 38 -24.12 4.77 2.93
C ASN A 38 -23.63 3.42 2.33
N LYS A 39 -23.16 3.45 1.08
CA LYS A 39 -22.78 2.36 0.23
C LYS A 39 -21.33 2.53 -0.18
N VAL A 40 -20.72 1.42 -0.56
CA VAL A 40 -19.35 1.33 -1.04
C VAL A 40 -19.37 0.90 -2.50
N GLN A 41 -18.50 1.50 -3.30
CA GLN A 41 -18.36 1.15 -4.72
C GLN A 41 -17.24 0.11 -4.86
N VAL A 42 -17.56 -1.00 -5.51
CA VAL A 42 -16.63 -2.10 -5.77
C VAL A 42 -16.75 -2.57 -7.21
N TRP A 43 -15.68 -3.16 -7.74
CA TRP A 43 -15.69 -3.84 -9.03
C TRP A 43 -15.40 -5.32 -8.83
N THR A 44 -16.16 -6.18 -9.49
CA THR A 44 -15.92 -7.63 -9.50
C THR A 44 -14.75 -7.98 -10.42
N THR A 45 -14.25 -9.20 -10.32
CA THR A 45 -13.25 -9.76 -11.26
C THR A 45 -13.75 -9.80 -12.70
N GLU A 46 -15.07 -9.79 -12.93
CA GLU A 46 -15.71 -9.76 -14.24
C GLU A 46 -15.84 -8.33 -14.80
N GLY A 47 -15.43 -7.31 -14.03
CA GLY A 47 -15.52 -5.91 -14.44
C GLY A 47 -16.89 -5.28 -14.22
N GLU A 48 -17.76 -5.92 -13.43
CA GLU A 48 -19.05 -5.34 -13.03
C GLU A 48 -18.86 -4.38 -11.86
N MET A 49 -19.40 -3.17 -11.98
CA MET A 49 -19.44 -2.19 -10.91
C MET A 49 -20.69 -2.42 -10.02
N LEU A 50 -20.46 -2.59 -8.73
CA LEU A 50 -21.51 -2.81 -7.73
C LEU A 50 -21.48 -1.74 -6.64
N ASN A 51 -22.66 -1.38 -6.14
CA ASN A 51 -22.83 -0.50 -4.98
C ASN A 51 -23.50 -1.29 -3.86
N ILE A 52 -22.68 -1.80 -2.93
CA ILE A 52 -23.10 -2.67 -1.83
C ILE A 52 -23.07 -1.93 -0.50
N GLU A 53 -23.74 -2.46 0.51
CA GLU A 53 -23.68 -1.91 1.86
C GLU A 53 -22.30 -2.18 2.47
N LYS A 54 -21.73 -1.23 3.20
CA LYS A 54 -20.42 -1.43 3.87
C LYS A 54 -20.41 -2.66 4.77
N LYS A 55 -21.54 -2.91 5.44
CA LYS A 55 -21.71 -4.09 6.31
C LYS A 55 -21.60 -5.39 5.52
N GLU A 56 -22.14 -5.44 4.30
CA GLU A 56 -22.07 -6.61 3.42
C GLU A 56 -20.62 -6.89 3.02
N LEU A 57 -19.88 -5.85 2.62
CA LEU A 57 -18.45 -5.95 2.32
C LEU A 57 -17.64 -6.52 3.51
N LEU A 58 -17.96 -6.10 4.74
CA LEU A 58 -17.22 -6.49 5.94
C LEU A 58 -17.61 -7.86 6.51
N GLN A 59 -18.80 -8.37 6.20
CA GLN A 59 -19.30 -9.65 6.72
C GLN A 59 -18.82 -10.86 5.91
N ASN A 60 -18.48 -10.66 4.63
CA ASN A 60 -17.96 -11.70 3.75
C ASN A 60 -16.44 -11.63 3.65
N THR A 61 -15.75 -12.17 4.66
CA THR A 61 -14.29 -12.11 4.76
C THR A 61 -13.53 -12.83 3.64
N SER A 62 -14.11 -13.84 3.00
CA SER A 62 -13.55 -14.47 1.80
C SER A 62 -13.69 -13.61 0.54
N ASP A 63 -14.79 -12.85 0.42
CA ASP A 63 -15.19 -12.19 -0.82
C ASP A 63 -14.48 -10.86 -1.02
N ILE A 64 -13.93 -10.26 0.04
CA ILE A 64 -13.26 -8.95 -0.08
C ILE A 64 -12.07 -8.98 -1.05
N SER A 65 -11.41 -10.13 -1.16
CA SER A 65 -10.32 -10.36 -2.11
C SER A 65 -10.81 -10.51 -3.56
N ASP A 66 -12.10 -10.70 -3.80
CA ASP A 66 -12.69 -10.78 -5.14
C ASP A 66 -13.04 -9.40 -5.69
N TYR A 67 -13.12 -8.39 -4.83
CA TYR A 67 -13.42 -7.02 -5.23
C TYR A 67 -12.18 -6.17 -5.47
N LEU A 68 -12.30 -5.22 -6.38
CA LEU A 68 -11.49 -4.00 -6.41
C LEU A 68 -12.31 -2.91 -5.73
N ILE A 69 -11.81 -2.37 -4.62
CA ILE A 69 -12.60 -1.55 -3.70
C ILE A 69 -12.19 -0.09 -3.87
N GLN A 70 -13.15 0.80 -4.09
CA GLN A 70 -12.86 2.21 -4.30
C GLN A 70 -13.04 3.06 -3.05
N PHE A 71 -12.12 4.00 -2.88
CA PHE A 71 -12.10 5.03 -1.87
C PHE A 71 -12.08 6.41 -2.54
N TRP A 72 -12.68 7.38 -1.88
CA TRP A 72 -12.99 8.70 -2.42
C TRP A 72 -12.18 9.76 -1.71
N TRP A 73 -11.44 10.56 -2.46
CA TRP A 73 -10.94 11.83 -1.96
C TRP A 73 -12.08 12.86 -1.93
N PRO A 74 -12.08 13.83 -1.01
CA PRO A 74 -13.16 14.83 -0.95
C PRO A 74 -13.26 15.75 -2.18
N GLN A 75 -12.23 15.80 -3.03
CA GLN A 75 -12.08 16.82 -4.08
C GLN A 75 -11.87 16.28 -5.50
N MET A 76 -11.43 15.03 -5.71
CA MET A 76 -11.09 14.42 -7.01
C MET A 76 -10.95 12.89 -6.92
N ASP A 77 -10.49 12.29 -8.03
CA ASP A 77 -10.38 10.87 -8.40
C ASP A 77 -10.15 9.83 -7.30
N ASP A 78 -10.69 8.64 -7.59
CA ASP A 78 -10.82 7.51 -6.69
C ASP A 78 -9.49 6.79 -6.49
N VAL A 79 -9.20 6.37 -5.26
CA VAL A 79 -8.15 5.38 -4.98
C VAL A 79 -8.80 4.01 -4.98
N ALA A 80 -8.34 3.12 -5.83
CA ALA A 80 -8.78 1.74 -5.79
C ALA A 80 -7.76 0.88 -5.03
N ILE A 81 -8.24 -0.10 -4.26
CA ILE A 81 -7.39 -1.10 -3.63
C ILE A 81 -7.82 -2.51 -3.99
N LYS A 82 -6.85 -3.43 -4.06
CA LYS A 82 -7.08 -4.86 -4.22
C LYS A 82 -6.33 -5.61 -3.14
N LEU A 83 -7.03 -6.53 -2.47
CA LEU A 83 -6.39 -7.45 -1.52
C LEU A 83 -6.20 -8.80 -2.17
N THR A 84 -5.00 -9.35 -2.03
CA THR A 84 -4.70 -10.73 -2.43
C THR A 84 -4.00 -11.46 -1.29
N CYS A 85 -4.26 -12.76 -1.18
CA CYS A 85 -3.59 -13.61 -0.20
C CYS A 85 -2.68 -14.58 -0.97
N GLN A 86 -1.39 -14.59 -0.61
CA GLN A 86 -0.39 -15.49 -1.19
C GLN A 86 0.36 -16.20 -0.06
N GLY A 87 0.03 -17.49 0.14
CA GLY A 87 0.56 -18.26 1.25
C GLY A 87 0.15 -17.64 2.60
N TYR A 88 1.13 -17.18 3.37
CA TYR A 88 0.92 -16.55 4.67
C TYR A 88 0.88 -15.01 4.61
N LEU A 89 1.12 -14.43 3.44
CA LEU A 89 1.08 -12.98 3.24
C LEU A 89 -0.26 -12.55 2.65
N CYS A 90 -0.79 -11.46 3.19
CA CYS A 90 -1.78 -10.63 2.53
C CYS A 90 -1.09 -9.40 1.92
N VAL A 91 -1.45 -9.10 0.69
CA VAL A 91 -0.95 -7.96 -0.08
C VAL A 91 -2.14 -7.04 -0.33
N CYS A 92 -1.98 -5.77 0.02
CA CYS A 92 -2.91 -4.72 -0.37
C CYS A 92 -2.24 -3.86 -1.43
N ASP A 93 -2.70 -4.00 -2.67
CA ASP A 93 -2.28 -3.16 -3.78
C ASP A 93 -3.18 -1.92 -3.82
N ILE A 94 -2.57 -0.74 -3.75
CA ILE A 94 -3.23 0.55 -3.85
C ILE A 94 -2.86 1.11 -5.22
N TYR A 95 -3.83 1.22 -6.11
CA TYR A 95 -3.62 1.76 -7.45
C TYR A 95 -3.50 3.28 -7.37
N LEU A 96 -2.48 3.82 -8.05
CA LEU A 96 -2.10 5.23 -7.93
C LEU A 96 -2.52 6.07 -9.14
N ASP A 97 -3.23 5.48 -10.09
CA ASP A 97 -3.82 6.19 -11.23
C ASP A 97 -4.68 7.36 -10.82
N GLY A 98 -4.56 8.45 -11.58
CA GLY A 98 -5.30 9.68 -11.32
C GLY A 98 -4.78 10.48 -10.12
N LEU A 99 -3.94 9.90 -9.26
CA LEU A 99 -3.37 10.64 -8.14
C LEU A 99 -2.25 11.57 -8.60
N ASP A 100 -2.25 12.81 -8.13
CA ASP A 100 -1.11 13.72 -8.30
C ASP A 100 0.05 13.39 -7.33
N GLU A 101 1.17 14.12 -7.44
CA GLU A 101 2.34 13.90 -6.60
C GLU A 101 2.06 14.16 -5.11
N SER A 102 1.19 15.13 -4.80
CA SER A 102 0.82 15.45 -3.42
C SER A 102 0.01 14.31 -2.81
N GLN A 103 -0.97 13.78 -3.55
CA GLN A 103 -1.79 12.64 -3.14
C GLN A 103 -0.95 11.37 -2.98
N THR A 104 -0.03 11.07 -3.90
CA THR A 104 0.87 9.92 -3.73
C THR A 104 1.81 10.11 -2.54
N LYS A 105 2.28 11.34 -2.26
CA LYS A 105 3.03 11.61 -1.04
C LYS A 105 2.19 11.29 0.21
N VAL A 106 0.90 11.63 0.22
CA VAL A 106 0.02 11.28 1.34
C VAL A 106 -0.07 9.75 1.51
N ILE A 107 -0.20 8.99 0.42
CA ILE A 107 -0.16 7.52 0.48
C ILE A 107 1.17 7.04 1.07
N LEU A 108 2.31 7.54 0.58
CA LEU A 108 3.63 7.21 1.13
C LEU A 108 3.72 7.47 2.63
N ASP A 109 3.30 8.65 3.09
CA ASP A 109 3.33 9.01 4.51
C ASP A 109 2.45 8.06 5.35
N LEU A 110 1.27 7.68 4.84
CA LEU A 110 0.37 6.71 5.50
C LEU A 110 1.00 5.32 5.60
N LEU A 111 1.67 4.85 4.54
CA LEU A 111 2.31 3.53 4.53
C LEU A 111 3.52 3.48 5.47
N ILE A 112 4.28 4.57 5.57
CA ILE A 112 5.36 4.74 6.56
C ILE A 112 4.80 4.63 7.98
N ILE A 113 3.71 5.35 8.28
CA ILE A 113 3.05 5.31 9.59
C ILE A 113 2.58 3.88 9.90
N MET A 114 1.87 3.25 8.97
CA MET A 114 1.37 1.88 9.12
C MET A 114 2.49 0.90 9.47
N THR A 115 3.59 0.97 8.73
CA THR A 115 4.73 0.05 8.87
C THR A 115 5.50 0.27 10.16
N LEU A 116 5.56 1.51 10.67
CA LEU A 116 6.18 1.84 11.95
C LEU A 116 5.36 1.29 13.11
N GLN A 117 4.03 1.43 13.04
CA GLN A 117 3.13 1.18 14.17
C GLN A 117 2.61 -0.25 14.26
N ARG A 118 2.67 -1.03 13.17
CA ARG A 118 2.11 -2.38 13.11
C ARG A 118 3.19 -3.41 12.88
N PHE A 119 3.29 -4.39 13.78
CA PHE A 119 4.34 -5.42 13.74
C PHE A 119 4.12 -6.42 12.59
N GLU A 120 2.85 -6.62 12.22
CA GLU A 120 2.37 -7.54 11.21
C GLU A 120 2.63 -7.07 9.78
N ILE A 121 3.06 -5.82 9.59
CA ILE A 121 3.46 -5.30 8.28
C ILE A 121 4.88 -5.77 8.01
N VAL A 122 5.12 -6.45 6.91
CA VAL A 122 6.48 -6.93 6.58
C VAL A 122 7.24 -5.93 5.71
N GLY A 123 6.54 -5.00 5.07
CA GLY A 123 7.10 -3.88 4.32
C GLY A 123 6.09 -3.28 3.35
N PHE A 124 6.55 -2.33 2.54
CA PHE A 124 5.78 -1.81 1.41
C PHE A 124 6.69 -1.41 0.25
N VAL A 125 6.10 -1.30 -0.93
CA VAL A 125 6.70 -0.78 -2.15
C VAL A 125 5.81 0.29 -2.74
N ILE A 126 6.38 1.36 -3.27
CA ILE A 126 5.68 2.30 -4.16
C ILE A 126 6.47 2.39 -5.45
N ASP A 127 5.84 2.01 -6.55
CA ASP A 127 6.36 2.14 -7.90
C ASP A 127 5.32 2.84 -8.76
N ARG A 128 5.48 4.16 -8.90
CA ARG A 128 4.49 5.01 -9.59
C ARG A 128 4.59 4.91 -11.12
N GLU A 129 5.78 4.65 -11.64
CA GLU A 129 6.03 4.62 -13.09
C GLU A 129 6.30 3.20 -13.62
N GLU A 130 5.97 2.17 -12.82
CA GLU A 130 6.15 0.75 -13.16
C GLU A 130 7.59 0.37 -13.51
N LEU A 131 8.56 1.07 -12.92
CA LEU A 131 9.99 0.90 -13.17
C LEU A 131 10.48 -0.52 -12.85
N VAL A 132 9.77 -1.22 -11.96
CA VAL A 132 10.15 -2.53 -11.44
C VAL A 132 8.98 -3.50 -11.37
N SER A 133 8.00 -3.33 -12.27
CA SER A 133 6.80 -4.16 -12.36
C SER A 133 7.08 -5.65 -12.56
N GLU A 134 8.24 -6.01 -13.10
CA GLU A 134 8.67 -7.41 -13.30
C GLU A 134 9.21 -8.08 -12.02
N LEU A 135 9.49 -7.33 -10.95
CA LEU A 135 10.04 -7.90 -9.72
C LEU A 135 8.97 -8.60 -8.87
N GLU A 136 9.28 -9.83 -8.45
CA GLU A 136 8.42 -10.63 -7.56
C GLU A 136 8.48 -10.15 -6.10
N TRP A 137 7.89 -8.99 -5.79
CA TRP A 137 7.89 -8.42 -4.44
C TRP A 137 7.30 -9.35 -3.37
N ASN A 138 6.31 -10.16 -3.73
CA ASN A 138 5.76 -11.16 -2.81
C ASN A 138 6.82 -12.16 -2.35
N ARG A 139 7.68 -12.61 -3.27
CA ARG A 139 8.78 -13.54 -2.95
C ARG A 139 9.86 -12.85 -2.13
N PHE A 140 10.15 -11.59 -2.44
CA PHE A 140 11.08 -10.76 -1.66
C PHE A 140 10.63 -10.63 -0.20
N PHE A 141 9.41 -10.19 0.05
CA PHE A 141 8.89 -10.01 1.42
C PHE A 141 8.53 -11.32 2.14
N SER A 142 8.34 -12.42 1.41
CA SER A 142 8.09 -13.74 2.00
C SER A 142 9.34 -14.39 2.57
N ASN A 143 10.54 -13.94 2.19
CA ASN A 143 11.78 -14.62 2.56
C ASN A 143 12.67 -13.65 3.35
N LYS A 144 12.63 -13.78 4.68
CA LYS A 144 13.39 -12.92 5.61
C LYS A 144 14.89 -12.89 5.35
N GLU A 145 15.45 -13.92 4.73
CA GLU A 145 16.88 -14.03 4.38
C GLU A 145 17.31 -13.06 3.26
N TYR A 146 16.37 -12.47 2.50
CA TYR A 146 16.67 -11.52 1.42
C TYR A 146 16.34 -10.06 1.76
N LEU A 147 15.96 -9.76 3.01
CA LEU A 147 15.65 -8.40 3.46
C LEU A 147 16.92 -7.59 3.75
N ASP A 148 17.91 -7.65 2.86
CA ASP A 148 19.09 -6.81 2.90
C ASP A 148 19.23 -6.01 1.59
N SER A 149 20.07 -4.98 1.63
CA SER A 149 20.32 -4.14 0.45
C SER A 149 21.02 -4.90 -0.69
N HIS A 150 21.66 -6.03 -0.38
CA HIS A 150 22.41 -6.80 -1.37
C HIS A 150 21.48 -7.46 -2.38
N TYR A 151 20.31 -7.96 -1.95
CA TYR A 151 19.32 -8.50 -2.88
C TYR A 151 18.74 -7.42 -3.81
N LEU A 152 18.46 -6.22 -3.30
CA LEU A 152 17.99 -5.10 -4.12
C LEU A 152 19.01 -4.72 -5.21
N GLU A 153 20.30 -4.69 -4.86
CA GLU A 153 21.39 -4.47 -5.83
C GLU A 153 21.52 -5.61 -6.85
N LEU A 154 21.33 -6.87 -6.43
CA LEU A 154 21.34 -8.05 -7.33
C LEU A 154 20.18 -8.03 -8.33
N CYS A 155 19.04 -7.45 -7.96
CA CYS A 155 17.92 -7.21 -8.86
C CYS A 155 18.17 -6.05 -9.85
N GLY A 156 19.38 -5.47 -9.86
CA GLY A 156 19.75 -4.38 -10.77
C GLY A 156 19.23 -3.01 -10.33
N LEU A 157 18.65 -2.90 -9.14
CA LEU A 157 18.14 -1.63 -8.62
C LEU A 157 19.25 -0.84 -7.94
N LYS A 158 19.49 0.39 -8.39
CA LYS A 158 20.50 1.23 -7.78
C LYS A 158 19.92 1.97 -6.59
N ILE A 159 20.50 1.77 -5.40
CA ILE A 159 20.14 2.55 -4.23
C ILE A 159 20.61 4.00 -4.44
N PHE A 160 19.67 4.89 -4.71
CA PHE A 160 19.94 6.32 -4.83
C PHE A 160 20.05 6.98 -3.46
N LYS A 161 19.16 6.58 -2.53
CA LYS A 161 19.17 7.10 -1.15
C LYS A 161 18.59 6.09 -0.17
N LYS A 162 19.07 6.15 1.06
CA LYS A 162 18.60 5.34 2.19
C LYS A 162 18.24 6.25 3.35
N TYR A 163 17.09 6.01 3.96
CA TYR A 163 16.64 6.71 5.15
C TYR A 163 16.37 5.71 6.26
N GLU A 164 16.72 6.07 7.49
CA GLU A 164 16.28 5.36 8.68
C GLU A 164 15.26 6.24 9.43
N LEU A 165 14.02 5.78 9.45
CA LEU A 165 12.86 6.52 9.96
C LEU A 165 12.42 5.97 11.31
N LYS A 166 11.99 6.86 12.21
CA LYS A 166 11.43 6.57 13.53
C LYS A 166 10.16 7.38 13.73
N GLU A 167 9.28 6.91 14.62
CA GLU A 167 7.94 7.47 14.88
C GLU A 167 7.92 8.99 15.11
N TYR A 168 8.94 9.54 15.77
CA TYR A 168 9.04 10.98 16.10
C TYR A 168 9.74 11.86 15.02
N LYS A 169 10.04 11.32 13.83
CA LYS A 169 10.72 12.05 12.74
C LYS A 169 9.93 12.10 11.42
N THR A 170 8.67 11.71 11.44
CA THR A 170 7.79 11.66 10.25
C THR A 170 7.49 13.05 9.67
N GLU A 171 7.71 14.14 10.40
CA GLU A 171 7.57 15.51 9.87
C GLU A 171 8.75 15.95 8.97
N GLN A 172 9.83 15.16 8.88
CA GLN A 172 10.97 15.42 7.98
C GLN A 172 10.92 14.59 6.68
N LEU A 173 9.76 14.02 6.33
CA LEU A 173 9.65 13.07 5.23
C LEU A 173 9.72 13.74 3.85
N ILE A 174 10.94 13.71 3.31
CA ILE A 174 11.35 13.43 1.92
C ILE A 174 10.39 13.97 0.86
N ASP A 175 10.86 14.94 0.07
CA ASP A 175 10.19 15.32 -1.17
C ASP A 175 9.92 14.06 -2.01
N PHE A 176 8.66 13.86 -2.39
CA PHE A 176 8.28 12.75 -3.25
C PHE A 176 8.96 12.90 -4.61
N LYS A 177 9.51 11.80 -5.11
CA LYS A 177 10.16 11.72 -6.41
C LYS A 177 9.40 10.71 -7.25
N ARG A 178 8.85 11.19 -8.35
CA ARG A 178 8.04 10.40 -9.27
C ARG A 178 8.84 9.28 -9.93
N ASP A 179 10.08 9.56 -10.34
CA ASP A 179 10.93 8.63 -11.09
C ASP A 179 11.78 7.74 -10.16
N CYS A 180 11.19 7.30 -9.04
CA CYS A 180 11.87 6.47 -8.05
C CYS A 180 10.93 5.39 -7.52
N VAL A 181 11.51 4.25 -7.16
CA VAL A 181 10.81 3.21 -6.41
C VAL A 181 11.14 3.36 -4.93
N TYR A 182 10.10 3.36 -4.10
CA TYR A 182 10.25 3.37 -2.65
C TYR A 182 10.10 1.96 -2.13
N VAL A 183 11.07 1.47 -1.37
CA VAL A 183 11.00 0.15 -0.71
C VAL A 183 11.25 0.33 0.77
N ALA A 184 10.30 -0.10 1.59
CA ALA A 184 10.38 0.03 3.04
C ALA A 184 10.50 -1.32 3.72
N ILE A 185 11.50 -1.46 4.58
CA ILE A 185 11.75 -2.65 5.39
C ILE A 185 11.77 -2.25 6.87
N PRO A 186 10.86 -2.77 7.71
CA PRO A 186 10.85 -2.48 9.14
C PRO A 186 12.02 -3.17 9.85
N ASN A 187 12.70 -2.46 10.75
CA ASN A 187 13.63 -3.02 11.71
C ASN A 187 12.95 -3.05 13.09
N ARG A 188 12.48 -4.24 13.47
CA ARG A 188 11.66 -4.45 14.67
C ARG A 188 12.44 -4.30 15.97
N GLU A 189 13.72 -4.67 15.98
CA GLU A 189 14.56 -4.52 17.18
C GLU A 189 14.82 -3.06 17.53
N ARG A 190 14.87 -2.19 16.51
CA ARG A 190 15.17 -0.76 16.66
C ARG A 190 13.94 0.14 16.60
N SER A 191 12.75 -0.44 16.40
CA SER A 191 11.51 0.28 16.13
C SER A 191 11.67 1.33 15.03
N THR A 192 12.34 0.95 13.93
CA THR A 192 12.61 1.84 12.78
C THR A 192 12.06 1.25 11.48
N ILE A 193 12.02 2.07 10.44
CA ILE A 193 11.92 1.62 9.05
C ILE A 193 13.19 2.04 8.33
N THR A 194 13.73 1.14 7.52
CA THR A 194 14.66 1.52 6.46
C THR A 194 13.88 1.76 5.18
N LEU A 195 13.88 2.99 4.67
CA LEU A 195 13.25 3.37 3.42
C LEU A 195 14.35 3.59 2.36
N TYR A 196 14.33 2.77 1.32
CA TYR A 196 15.18 2.87 0.16
C TYR A 196 14.47 3.65 -0.95
N LEU A 197 15.17 4.60 -1.56
CA LEU A 197 14.82 5.17 -2.87
C LEU A 197 15.72 4.53 -3.91
N LEU A 198 15.11 3.88 -4.88
CA LEU A 198 15.76 3.15 -5.95
C LEU A 198 15.48 3.86 -7.29
N CYS A 199 16.47 3.82 -8.19
CA CYS A 199 16.41 4.34 -9.56
C CYS A 199 16.94 3.31 -10.55
#